data_AF-A0A820NRI1-F1
#
_entry.id   AF-A0A820NRI1-F1
#
_cell.length_a   1.000
_cell.length_b   1.000
_cell.length_c   1.000
_cell.angle_alpha   90.00
_cell.angle_beta   90.00
_cell.angle_gamma   90.00
#
_symmetry.space_group_name_H-M   'P 1'
#
loop_
_entity.id
_entity.type
_entity.pdbx_description
1 polymer ?
#
loop_
_entity_poly.entity_id
_entity_poly.type
_entity_poly.pdbx_seq_one_letter_code
_entity_poly.pdbx_strand_id
1 'polypeptide(L)'
;MAATSNDQNKLEVLVPGGVGFIGSHCVIELINAGYEPIVVDNLSNSSIECLKRVEKISGSKITNYTIDCLDLESLRDVFKKHSIYAIINFAALKSVGESVKKPVLYYQNNVGCLFNLLT
;
A
#
# COMPACT_ATOMS: atom_id res chain seq x y z
N MET A 1 -37.19 14.17 6.31
CA MET A 1 -36.21 15.02 7.01
C MET A 1 -34.85 14.35 6.91
N ALA A 2 -33.88 15.10 6.40
CA ALA A 2 -32.44 14.83 6.33
C ALA A 2 -32.00 13.48 5.73
N ALA A 3 -31.86 13.47 4.40
CA ALA A 3 -30.71 12.82 3.80
C ALA A 3 -29.47 13.59 4.27
N THR A 4 -28.69 13.02 5.19
CA THR A 4 -27.36 13.54 5.49
C THR A 4 -26.38 12.94 4.48
N SER A 5 -26.19 13.67 3.39
CA SER A 5 -25.00 13.61 2.55
C SER A 5 -23.76 13.73 3.43
N ASN A 6 -22.99 12.67 3.57
CA ASN A 6 -21.63 12.74 4.06
C ASN A 6 -20.69 12.03 3.07
N ASP A 7 -20.81 12.40 1.80
CA ASP A 7 -19.77 12.17 0.79
C ASP A 7 -18.69 13.24 1.01
N GLN A 8 -18.00 13.13 2.14
CA GLN A 8 -16.68 13.77 2.27
C GLN A 8 -15.77 12.91 1.42
N ASN A 9 -15.38 13.43 0.25
CA ASN A 9 -14.42 12.76 -0.63
C ASN A 9 -13.12 12.59 0.16
N LYS A 10 -12.87 11.38 0.65
CA LYS A 10 -11.69 11.10 1.48
C LYS A 10 -10.46 11.22 0.61
N LEU A 11 -9.37 11.70 1.20
CA LEU A 11 -8.10 11.79 0.49
C LEU A 11 -7.50 10.38 0.37
N GLU A 12 -7.29 9.93 -0.86
CA GLU A 12 -6.73 8.61 -1.15
C GLU A 12 -5.22 8.59 -0.93
N VAL A 13 -4.75 7.66 -0.10
CA VAL A 13 -3.33 7.50 0.21
C VAL A 13 -2.87 6.14 -0.29
N LEU A 14 -1.98 6.10 -1.27
CA LEU A 14 -1.39 4.87 -1.76
C LEU A 14 -0.38 4.32 -0.75
N VAL A 15 -0.52 3.06 -0.36
CA VAL A 15 0.35 2.40 0.62
C VAL A 15 0.94 1.12 0.03
N PRO A 16 2.01 1.23 -0.78
CA PRO A 16 2.79 0.07 -1.21
C PRO A 16 3.40 -0.64 0.00
N GLY A 17 3.31 -1.97 0.07
CA GLY A 17 3.73 -2.74 1.26
C GLY A 17 2.78 -2.60 2.45
N GLY A 18 1.53 -2.14 2.22
CA GLY A 18 0.52 -1.89 3.25
C GLY A 18 0.02 -3.14 3.97
N VAL A 19 0.35 -4.35 3.50
CA VAL A 19 0.03 -5.62 4.17
C VAL A 19 1.20 -6.10 5.05
N GLY A 20 2.34 -5.41 5.00
CA GLY A 20 3.49 -5.66 5.85
C GLY A 20 3.26 -5.27 7.32
N PHE A 21 4.23 -5.61 8.16
CA PHE A 21 4.15 -5.35 9.61
C PHE A 21 3.89 -3.87 9.94
N ILE A 22 4.70 -2.94 9.46
CA ILE A 22 4.51 -1.50 9.75
C ILE A 22 3.37 -0.93 8.89
N GLY A 23 3.30 -1.33 7.62
CA GLY A 23 2.29 -0.84 6.67
C GLY A 23 0.87 -1.08 7.15
N SER A 24 0.56 -2.26 7.68
CA SER A 24 -0.78 -2.60 8.16
C SER A 24 -1.23 -1.74 9.34
N HIS A 25 -0.32 -1.42 10.27
CA HIS A 25 -0.63 -0.48 11.35
C HIS A 25 -0.84 0.95 10.82
N CYS A 26 -0.01 1.39 9.86
CA CYS A 26 -0.19 2.69 9.21
C CYS A 26 -1.54 2.80 8.50
N VAL A 27 -2.00 1.74 7.83
CA VAL A 27 -3.32 1.68 7.19
C VAL A 27 -4.46 1.87 8.21
N ILE A 28 -4.37 1.26 9.39
CA ILE A 28 -5.36 1.47 10.47
C ILE A 28 -5.40 2.95 10.88
N GLU A 29 -4.22 3.55 11.11
CA GLU A 29 -4.14 4.95 11.56
C GLU A 29 -4.60 5.94 10.48
N LEU A 30 -4.36 5.65 9.20
CA LEU A 30 -4.90 6.45 8.10
C LEU A 30 -6.43 6.45 8.10
N ILE A 31 -7.06 5.29 8.31
CA ILE A 31 -8.52 5.18 8.40
C ILE A 31 -9.05 5.96 9.60
N ASN A 32 -8.42 5.82 10.77
CA ASN A 32 -8.78 6.55 11.98
C ASN A 32 -8.65 8.07 11.81
N ALA A 33 -7.67 8.52 11.02
CA ALA A 33 -7.45 9.93 10.69
C ALA A 33 -8.36 10.45 9.56
N GLY A 34 -9.24 9.63 9.00
CA GLY A 34 -10.21 10.03 7.98
C GLY A 34 -9.72 9.94 6.53
N TYR A 35 -8.55 9.34 6.29
CA TYR A 35 -8.03 9.08 4.94
C TYR A 35 -8.59 7.76 4.37
N GLU A 36 -8.41 7.58 3.06
CA GLU A 36 -8.76 6.35 2.35
C GLU A 36 -7.50 5.64 1.83
N PRO A 37 -6.99 4.63 2.55
CA PRO A 37 -5.80 3.92 2.12
C PRO A 37 -6.09 2.98 0.94
N ILE A 38 -5.27 3.08 -0.10
CA ILE A 38 -5.22 2.17 -1.25
C ILE A 38 -3.97 1.31 -1.12
N VAL A 39 -4.12 0.00 -0.90
CA VAL A 39 -2.98 -0.89 -0.63
C VAL A 39 -2.48 -1.55 -1.91
N VAL A 40 -1.15 -1.60 -2.08
CA VAL A 40 -0.49 -2.39 -3.12
C VAL A 40 0.52 -3.31 -2.44
N ASP A 41 0.47 -4.62 -2.66
CA ASP A 41 1.41 -5.56 -2.03
C ASP A 41 1.51 -6.86 -2.85
N ASN A 42 2.72 -7.37 -3.09
CA ASN A 42 2.92 -8.63 -3.82
C ASN A 42 2.88 -9.88 -2.92
N LEU A 43 2.66 -9.70 -1.61
CA LEU A 43 2.60 -10.76 -0.60
C LEU A 43 3.87 -11.58 -0.42
N SER A 44 5.01 -11.11 -0.94
CA SER A 44 6.30 -11.82 -0.89
C SER A 44 6.81 -12.06 0.53
N ASN A 45 6.45 -11.19 1.47
CA ASN A 45 6.80 -11.30 2.90
C ASN A 45 5.64 -10.86 3.81
N SER A 46 4.41 -11.03 3.33
CA SER A 46 3.18 -10.65 4.02
C SER A 46 2.06 -11.68 3.73
N SER A 47 0.87 -11.47 4.27
CA SER A 47 -0.26 -12.39 4.07
C SER A 47 -1.55 -11.62 3.93
N ILE A 48 -2.40 -12.01 2.97
CA ILE A 48 -3.72 -11.42 2.76
C ILE A 48 -4.62 -11.49 4.02
N GLU A 49 -4.34 -12.42 4.94
CA GLU A 49 -5.04 -12.50 6.21
C GLU A 49 -4.79 -11.27 7.10
N CYS A 50 -3.65 -10.60 6.95
CA CYS A 50 -3.39 -9.33 7.62
C CYS A 50 -4.42 -8.27 7.17
N LEU A 51 -4.73 -8.19 5.88
CA LEU A 51 -5.72 -7.24 5.37
C LEU A 51 -7.10 -7.47 6.00
N LYS A 52 -7.58 -8.72 6.07
CA LYS A 52 -8.85 -9.05 6.73
C LYS A 52 -8.89 -8.62 8.20
N ARG A 53 -7.77 -8.75 8.91
CA ARG A 53 -7.66 -8.31 10.30
C ARG A 53 -7.70 -6.78 10.40
N VAL A 54 -7.03 -6.07 9.51
CA VAL A 54 -7.08 -4.61 9.41
C VAL A 54 -8.51 -4.15 9.13
N GLU A 55 -9.22 -4.77 8.18
CA GLU A 55 -10.63 -4.47 7.90
C GLU A 55 -11.54 -4.72 9.12
N LYS A 56 -11.31 -5.83 9.83
CA LYS A 56 -12.04 -6.15 11.07
C LYS A 56 -11.79 -5.13 12.18
N ILE A 57 -10.54 -4.66 12.36
CA ILE A 57 -10.17 -3.71 13.41
C ILE A 57 -10.70 -2.31 13.07
N SER A 58 -10.57 -1.87 11.82
CA SER A 58 -10.97 -0.54 11.37
C SER A 58 -12.46 -0.42 11.06
N GLY A 59 -13.18 -1.54 10.93
CA GLY A 59 -14.58 -1.57 10.50
C GLY A 59 -14.79 -1.07 9.07
N SER A 60 -13.72 -0.96 8.27
CA SER A 60 -13.72 -0.40 6.92
C SER A 60 -13.16 -1.41 5.93
N LYS A 61 -13.78 -1.52 4.76
CA LYS A 61 -13.24 -2.33 3.66
C LYS A 61 -12.06 -1.59 3.04
N ILE A 62 -11.01 -2.32 2.66
CA ILE A 62 -9.78 -1.72 2.12
C ILE A 62 -9.60 -2.11 0.67
N THR A 63 -9.49 -1.10 -0.18
CA THR A 63 -9.07 -1.29 -1.57
C THR A 63 -7.64 -1.79 -1.60
N ASN A 64 -7.42 -2.95 -2.22
CA ASN A 64 -6.12 -3.57 -2.32
C ASN A 64 -5.86 -4.14 -3.71
N TYR A 65 -4.59 -4.11 -4.12
CA TYR A 65 -4.08 -4.67 -5.36
C TYR A 65 -2.92 -5.61 -5.05
N THR A 66 -3.11 -6.90 -5.34
CA THR A 66 -2.04 -7.89 -5.24
C THR A 66 -1.16 -7.83 -6.48
N ILE A 67 -0.26 -6.85 -6.53
CA ILE A 67 0.66 -6.62 -7.66
C ILE A 67 2.06 -6.32 -7.13
N ASP A 68 3.07 -6.55 -7.97
CA ASP A 68 4.43 -6.11 -7.71
C ASP A 68 4.60 -4.64 -8.14
N CYS A 69 5.24 -3.82 -7.31
CA CYS A 69 5.54 -2.43 -7.69
C CYS A 69 6.58 -2.35 -8.81
N LEU A 70 7.30 -3.43 -9.10
CA LEU A 70 8.15 -3.56 -10.29
C LEU A 70 7.35 -3.75 -11.59
N ASP A 71 6.09 -4.19 -11.51
CA ASP A 71 5.19 -4.23 -12.66
C ASP A 71 4.62 -2.83 -12.91
N LEU A 72 5.35 -2.08 -13.74
CA LEU A 72 5.04 -0.69 -14.06
C LEU A 72 3.67 -0.53 -14.72
N GLU A 73 3.23 -1.47 -15.56
CA GLU A 73 1.94 -1.37 -16.26
C GLU A 73 0.79 -1.58 -15.28
N SER A 74 0.87 -2.62 -14.44
CA SER A 74 -0.12 -2.83 -13.38
C SER A 74 -0.18 -1.66 -12.39
N LEU A 75 0.98 -1.11 -12.02
CA LEU A 75 1.05 0.06 -11.13
C LEU A 75 0.41 1.29 -11.78
N ARG A 76 0.70 1.56 -13.06
CA ARG A 76 0.05 2.64 -13.83
C ARG A 76 -1.46 2.51 -13.85
N ASP A 77 -1.98 1.30 -13.97
CA ASP A 77 -3.42 1.06 -13.94
C ASP A 77 -4.04 1.33 -12.57
N VAL A 78 -3.29 1.19 -11.47
CA VAL A 78 -3.73 1.67 -10.14
C VAL A 78 -3.79 3.19 -10.13
N PHE A 79 -2.75 3.88 -10.59
CA PHE A 79 -2.73 5.36 -10.66
C PHE A 79 -3.83 5.94 -11.56
N LYS A 80 -4.23 5.25 -12.64
CA LYS A 80 -5.35 5.68 -13.50
C LYS A 80 -6.72 5.55 -12.83
N LYS A 81 -6.87 4.63 -11.87
CA LYS A 81 -8.14 4.34 -11.19
C LYS A 81 -8.42 5.25 -10.00
N HIS A 82 -7.39 5.91 -9.47
CA HIS A 82 -7.41 6.60 -8.18
C HIS A 82 -6.85 8.01 -8.28
N SER A 83 -7.39 8.95 -7.50
CA SER A 83 -6.86 10.29 -7.37
C SER A 83 -5.95 10.37 -6.14
N ILE A 84 -4.73 9.83 -6.30
CA ILE A 84 -3.78 9.67 -5.19
C ILE A 84 -3.33 11.03 -4.67
N TYR A 85 -3.68 11.34 -3.42
CA TYR A 85 -3.26 12.54 -2.71
C TYR A 85 -1.84 12.42 -2.16
N ALA A 86 -1.48 11.25 -1.63
CA ALA A 86 -0.17 10.99 -1.04
C ALA A 86 0.24 9.51 -1.19
N ILE A 87 1.54 9.25 -1.07
CA ILE A 87 2.12 7.90 -1.10
C ILE A 87 2.93 7.67 0.19
N ILE A 88 2.70 6.53 0.85
CA ILE A 88 3.53 6.04 1.96
C ILE A 88 4.11 4.68 1.58
N ASN A 89 5.37 4.65 1.14
CA ASN A 89 5.99 3.46 0.58
C ASN A 89 6.68 2.59 1.65
N PHE A 90 6.12 1.41 1.92
CA PHE A 90 6.70 0.35 2.73
C PHE A 90 7.18 -0.87 1.92
N ALA A 91 7.02 -0.86 0.58
CA ALA A 91 7.38 -1.97 -0.29
C ALA A 91 8.90 -2.08 -0.46
N ALA A 92 9.55 -2.80 0.47
CA ALA A 92 10.98 -3.02 0.46
C ALA A 92 11.38 -4.35 1.11
N LEU A 93 12.42 -4.98 0.56
CA LEU A 93 13.16 -6.02 1.27
C LEU A 93 14.00 -5.37 2.36
N LYS A 94 13.95 -5.94 3.57
CA LYS A 94 14.48 -5.32 4.80
C LYS A 94 15.50 -6.16 5.57
N SER A 95 15.85 -7.36 5.07
CA SER A 95 16.82 -8.21 5.76
C SER A 95 18.25 -7.79 5.42
N VAL A 96 18.95 -7.21 6.39
CA VAL A 96 20.35 -6.80 6.24
C VAL A 96 21.23 -7.98 5.81
N GLY A 97 21.10 -9.13 6.48
CA GLY A 97 21.92 -10.31 6.19
C GLY A 97 21.70 -10.89 4.79
N GLU A 98 20.48 -10.83 4.27
CA GLU A 98 20.20 -11.26 2.90
C GLU A 98 20.68 -10.21 1.88
N SER A 99 20.55 -8.91 2.18
CA SER A 99 20.99 -7.84 1.29
C SER A 99 22.48 -7.93 0.94
N VAL A 100 23.32 -8.33 1.90
CA VAL A 100 24.76 -8.53 1.69
C VAL A 100 25.01 -9.71 0.73
N LYS A 101 24.19 -10.77 0.82
CA LYS A 101 24.31 -11.97 -0.03
C LYS A 101 23.70 -11.78 -1.42
N LYS A 102 22.67 -10.93 -1.53
CA LYS A 102 21.88 -10.71 -2.75
C LYS A 102 21.69 -9.20 -3.02
N PRO A 103 22.77 -8.43 -3.23
CA PRO A 103 22.67 -6.98 -3.35
C PRO A 103 21.85 -6.55 -4.56
N VAL A 104 22.03 -7.19 -5.72
CA VAL A 104 21.30 -6.85 -6.96
C VAL A 104 19.78 -6.99 -6.78
N LEU A 105 19.33 -8.04 -6.10
CA LEU A 105 17.91 -8.24 -5.79
C LEU A 105 17.35 -7.09 -4.94
N TYR A 106 18.10 -6.66 -3.92
CA TYR A 106 17.69 -5.58 -3.02
C TYR A 106 17.67 -4.23 -3.73
N TYR A 107 18.65 -3.95 -4.60
CA TYR A 107 18.64 -2.73 -5.43
C TYR A 107 17.47 -2.75 -6.42
N GLN A 108 17.28 -3.84 -7.15
CA GLN A 108 16.17 -3.97 -8.10
C GLN A 108 14.83 -3.76 -7.41
N ASN A 109 14.59 -4.43 -6.28
CA ASN A 109 13.34 -4.29 -5.54
C ASN A 109 13.20 -2.89 -4.93
N ASN A 110 14.10 -2.47 -4.04
CA ASN A 110 13.86 -1.29 -3.22
C ASN A 110 13.96 0.01 -4.02
N VAL A 111 14.95 0.09 -4.91
CA VAL A 111 15.18 1.28 -5.73
C VAL A 111 14.25 1.27 -6.95
N GLY A 112 14.07 0.12 -7.61
CA GLY A 112 13.17 -0.01 -8.76
C GLY A 112 11.71 0.29 -8.39
N CYS A 113 11.20 -0.26 -7.28
CA CYS A 113 9.85 0.07 -6.81
C CYS A 113 9.70 1.56 -6.52
N LEU A 114 10.70 2.19 -5.90
CA LEU A 114 10.67 3.64 -5.65
C LEU A 114 10.64 4.43 -6.96
N PHE A 115 11.47 4.08 -7.95
CA PHE A 115 11.46 4.76 -9.24
C PHE A 115 10.10 4.65 -9.94
N ASN A 116 9.51 3.46 -9.98
CA ASN A 116 8.19 3.25 -10.60
C ASN A 116 7.07 4.06 -9.93
N LEU A 117 7.18 4.35 -8.63
CA LEU A 117 6.21 5.19 -7.91
C LEU A 117 6.35 6.69 -8.22
N LEU A 118 7.50 7.11 -8.78
CA LEU A 118 7.83 8.52 -9.04
C LEU A 118 7.67 8.91 -10.53
N THR A 119 7.41 7.96 -11.43
CA THR A 119 7.37 8.14 -12.90
C THR A 119 6.03 7.78 -13.49
#